data_AF-A0A382DMD1-F1
#
_entry.id   AF-A0A382DMD1-F1
#
_cell.length_a   1.000
_cell.length_b   1.000
_cell.length_c   1.000
_cell.angle_alpha   90.00
_cell.angle_beta   90.00
_cell.angle_gamma   90.00
#
_symmetry.space_group_name_H-M   'P 1'
#
loop_
_entity.id
_entity.type
_entity.pdbx_description
1 polymer ?
#
loop_
_entity_poly.entity_id
_entity_poly.type
_entity_poly.pdbx_seq_one_letter_code
_entity_poly.pdbx_strand_id
1 'polypeptide(L)'
;MPSISHFQIYKPAEPCSLVGEGLRQTMDKIVSERLSANGREFDLKGYCVGCNGMTIFSQDERLSNLKRLNLGGNRIGDEGAKLLAESPIFSKLQWLELGGNDLGPAGLRVISRSTILTKLKTLNLYRNLIKDEGVK
;
A
#
# COMPACT_ATOMS: atom_id res chain seq x y z
N MET A 1 -22.72 30.05 -12.30
CA MET A 1 -21.66 29.52 -11.42
C MET A 1 -22.10 28.14 -10.95
N PRO A 2 -21.48 27.02 -11.38
CA PRO A 2 -21.89 25.72 -10.91
C PRO A 2 -21.26 25.39 -9.55
N SER A 3 -22.07 24.72 -8.72
CA SER A 3 -21.86 24.35 -7.32
C SER A 3 -20.70 23.35 -7.12
N ILE A 4 -19.86 23.63 -6.12
CA ILE A 4 -18.75 22.75 -5.67
C ILE A 4 -19.31 21.75 -4.65
N SER A 5 -20.17 20.83 -5.10
CA SER A 5 -20.79 19.84 -4.23
C SER A 5 -20.80 18.47 -4.89
N HIS A 6 -19.60 17.97 -5.23
CA HIS A 6 -19.23 16.55 -5.28
C HIS A 6 -17.77 16.43 -5.75
N PHE A 7 -16.81 16.54 -4.83
CA PHE A 7 -15.53 15.86 -5.05
C PHE A 7 -15.80 14.36 -4.84
N GLN A 8 -16.39 13.71 -5.85
CA GLN A 8 -16.23 12.27 -5.98
C GLN A 8 -14.78 12.05 -6.41
N ILE A 9 -13.89 11.92 -5.42
CA ILE A 9 -12.46 11.65 -5.62
C ILE A 9 -12.27 10.21 -6.19
N TYR A 10 -13.34 9.43 -6.26
CA TYR A 10 -13.28 7.99 -6.51
C TYR A 10 -14.30 7.60 -7.58
N LYS A 11 -13.81 7.05 -8.70
CA LYS A 11 -14.59 6.61 -9.87
C LYS A 11 -15.19 5.22 -9.61
N PRO A 12 -16.27 4.80 -10.30
CA PRO A 12 -16.80 3.45 -10.14
C PRO A 12 -15.81 2.41 -10.70
N ALA A 13 -15.59 1.34 -9.92
CA ALA A 13 -14.64 0.21 -10.08
C ALA A 13 -13.18 0.47 -9.63
N GLU A 14 -13.00 0.90 -8.38
CA GLU A 14 -11.68 0.99 -7.76
C GLU A 14 -11.22 -0.39 -7.25
N PRO A 15 -9.95 -0.78 -7.43
CA PRO A 15 -9.48 -2.11 -7.07
C PRO A 15 -9.74 -2.51 -5.60
N CYS A 16 -9.73 -1.54 -4.70
CA CYS A 16 -10.02 -1.67 -3.28
C CYS A 16 -11.45 -2.15 -2.97
N SER A 17 -12.38 -2.06 -3.93
CA SER A 17 -13.74 -2.59 -3.83
C SER A 17 -13.89 -3.99 -4.42
N LEU A 18 -12.89 -4.47 -5.15
CA LEU A 18 -12.94 -5.78 -5.81
C LEU A 18 -12.63 -6.91 -4.82
N VAL A 19 -13.20 -8.08 -5.11
CA VAL A 19 -12.94 -9.35 -4.44
C VAL A 19 -12.89 -10.49 -5.47
N GLY A 20 -12.39 -11.66 -5.07
CA GLY A 20 -12.40 -12.86 -5.92
C GLY A 20 -11.53 -12.72 -7.19
N GLU A 21 -12.02 -13.27 -8.30
CA GLU A 21 -11.26 -13.35 -9.55
C GLU A 21 -10.99 -11.97 -10.16
N GLY A 22 -11.97 -11.06 -10.13
CA GLY A 22 -11.81 -9.70 -10.66
C GLY A 22 -10.71 -8.92 -9.95
N LEU A 23 -10.57 -9.11 -8.63
CA LEU A 23 -9.46 -8.56 -7.86
C LEU A 23 -8.11 -9.16 -8.33
N ARG A 24 -8.02 -10.49 -8.45
CA ARG A 24 -6.79 -11.16 -8.89
C ARG A 24 -6.34 -10.69 -10.26
N GLN A 25 -7.24 -10.71 -11.25
CA GLN A 25 -6.94 -10.25 -12.61
C GLN A 25 -6.49 -8.79 -12.63
N THR A 26 -7.12 -7.93 -11.82
CA THR A 26 -6.73 -6.51 -11.71
C THR A 26 -5.34 -6.35 -11.11
N MET A 27 -5.01 -7.08 -10.04
CA MET A 27 -3.69 -7.02 -9.42
C MET A 27 -2.60 -7.59 -10.34
N ASP A 28 -2.88 -8.69 -11.04
CA ASP A 28 -1.96 -9.28 -12.03
C ASP A 28 -1.64 -8.32 -13.17
N LYS A 29 -2.67 -7.61 -13.64
CA LYS A 29 -2.51 -6.55 -14.66
C LYS A 29 -1.66 -5.41 -14.13
N ILE A 30 -1.94 -4.92 -12.91
CA ILE A 30 -1.17 -3.84 -12.28
C ILE A 30 0.30 -4.21 -12.15
N VAL A 31 0.63 -5.42 -11.68
CA VAL A 31 2.02 -5.88 -11.58
C VAL A 31 2.69 -5.88 -12.96
N SER A 32 2.01 -6.43 -13.96
CA SER A 32 2.57 -6.54 -15.33
C SER A 32 2.83 -5.17 -15.98
N GLU A 33 2.00 -4.17 -15.70
CA GLU A 33 2.10 -2.84 -16.33
C GLU A 33 2.99 -1.86 -15.55
N ARG A 34 3.15 -2.05 -14.23
CA ARG A 34 3.72 -1.03 -13.33
C ARG A 34 4.98 -1.50 -12.61
N LEU A 35 5.25 -2.79 -12.56
CA LEU A 35 6.54 -3.28 -12.08
C LEU A 35 7.62 -2.86 -13.08
N SER A 36 8.63 -2.14 -12.61
CA SER A 36 9.80 -1.78 -13.42
C SER A 36 10.43 -3.03 -14.07
N ALA A 37 11.02 -2.86 -15.25
CA ALA A 37 11.63 -3.97 -16.01
C ALA A 37 12.71 -4.75 -15.23
N ASN A 38 13.36 -4.12 -14.25
CA ASN A 38 14.36 -4.76 -13.39
C ASN A 38 13.78 -5.38 -12.10
N GLY A 39 12.46 -5.27 -11.88
CA GLY A 39 11.76 -5.82 -10.73
C GLY A 39 12.07 -5.15 -9.39
N ARG A 40 12.66 -3.94 -9.38
CA ARG A 40 13.12 -3.26 -8.15
C ARG A 40 12.24 -2.11 -7.71
N GLU A 41 11.45 -1.55 -8.60
CA GLU A 41 10.56 -0.42 -8.35
C GLU A 41 9.14 -0.75 -8.76
N PHE A 42 8.19 -0.38 -7.90
CA PHE A 42 6.76 -0.54 -8.15
C PHE A 42 6.02 0.71 -7.65
N ASP A 43 5.51 1.50 -8.59
CA ASP A 43 4.82 2.76 -8.30
C ASP A 43 3.32 2.65 -8.53
N LEU A 44 2.59 2.66 -7.40
CA LEU A 44 1.15 2.50 -7.32
C LEU A 44 0.47 3.71 -6.68
N LYS A 45 1.07 4.91 -6.71
CA LYS A 45 0.44 6.08 -6.09
C LYS A 45 -0.99 6.31 -6.59
N GLY A 46 -1.97 6.25 -5.68
CA GLY A 46 -3.38 6.52 -5.98
C GLY A 46 -4.12 5.41 -6.74
N TYR A 47 -3.61 4.18 -6.76
CA TYR A 47 -4.25 3.07 -7.48
C TYR A 47 -5.42 2.41 -6.74
N CYS A 48 -5.77 2.89 -5.53
CA CYS A 48 -6.73 2.27 -4.63
C CYS A 48 -6.54 0.75 -4.52
N VAL A 49 -5.33 0.30 -4.18
CA VAL A 49 -5.03 -1.13 -3.98
C VAL A 49 -5.89 -1.73 -2.86
N GLY A 50 -6.09 -0.97 -1.77
CA GLY A 50 -6.80 -1.43 -0.57
C GLY A 50 -6.10 -2.58 0.16
N CYS A 51 -6.66 -3.00 1.30
CA CYS A 51 -6.19 -4.20 2.00
C CYS A 51 -6.38 -5.46 1.14
N ASN A 52 -7.46 -5.53 0.35
CA ASN A 52 -7.73 -6.65 -0.56
C ASN A 52 -6.60 -6.85 -1.57
N GLY A 53 -6.14 -5.80 -2.26
CA GLY A 53 -5.01 -5.91 -3.18
C GLY A 53 -3.71 -6.30 -2.49
N MET A 54 -3.49 -5.82 -1.25
CA MET A 54 -2.34 -6.22 -0.44
C MET A 54 -2.32 -7.72 -0.13
N THR A 55 -3.48 -8.39 -0.02
CA THR A 55 -3.53 -9.86 0.17
C THR A 55 -2.89 -10.63 -0.99
N ILE A 56 -2.93 -10.07 -2.19
CA ILE A 56 -2.32 -10.65 -3.40
C ILE A 56 -0.85 -10.26 -3.46
N PHE A 57 -0.53 -8.97 -3.33
CA PHE A 57 0.86 -8.51 -3.41
C PHE A 57 1.75 -9.10 -2.32
N SER A 58 1.22 -9.38 -1.13
CA SER A 58 1.96 -10.02 -0.05
C SER A 58 2.32 -11.49 -0.32
N GLN A 59 1.89 -12.05 -1.45
CA GLN A 59 2.17 -13.43 -1.87
C GLN A 59 2.72 -13.51 -3.29
N ASP A 60 2.98 -12.37 -3.94
CA ASP A 60 3.43 -12.33 -5.33
C ASP A 60 4.96 -12.33 -5.44
N GLU A 61 5.52 -13.47 -5.84
CA GLU A 61 6.96 -13.67 -5.97
C GLU A 61 7.63 -12.74 -6.98
N ARG A 62 6.88 -12.16 -7.93
CA ARG A 62 7.42 -11.14 -8.85
C ARG A 62 7.90 -9.90 -8.10
N LEU A 63 7.35 -9.64 -6.92
CA LEU A 63 7.66 -8.49 -6.08
C LEU A 63 8.78 -8.76 -5.06
N SER A 64 9.29 -10.00 -4.98
CA SER A 64 10.30 -10.44 -3.99
C SER A 64 11.66 -9.70 -4.07
N ASN A 65 11.92 -9.01 -5.18
CA ASN A 65 13.15 -8.25 -5.42
C ASN A 65 12.99 -6.73 -5.25
N LEU A 66 11.81 -6.25 -4.84
CA LEU A 66 11.55 -4.83 -4.70
C LEU A 66 12.51 -4.15 -3.72
N LYS A 67 12.92 -2.95 -4.12
CA LYS A 67 13.74 -2.01 -3.34
C LYS A 67 12.95 -0.74 -3.02
N ARG A 68 12.07 -0.33 -3.93
CA ARG A 68 11.27 0.89 -3.81
C ARG A 68 9.80 0.54 -4.08
N LEU A 69 8.95 0.82 -3.11
CA LEU A 69 7.51 0.61 -3.22
C LEU A 69 6.79 1.91 -2.88
N ASN A 70 6.01 2.42 -3.83
CA ASN A 70 5.15 3.58 -3.62
C ASN A 70 3.69 3.16 -3.53
N LEU A 71 3.15 3.20 -2.31
CA LEU A 71 1.75 2.92 -2.02
C LEU A 71 1.00 4.20 -1.58
N GLY A 72 1.51 5.41 -1.83
CA GLY A 72 0.82 6.63 -1.40
C GLY A 72 -0.62 6.72 -1.92
N GLY A 73 -1.60 6.98 -1.06
CA GLY A 73 -3.00 7.15 -1.46
C GLY A 73 -3.74 5.86 -1.83
N ASN A 74 -3.38 4.70 -1.26
CA ASN A 74 -3.97 3.41 -1.63
C ASN A 74 -4.97 2.82 -0.63
N ARG A 75 -5.27 3.50 0.47
CA ARG A 75 -6.24 3.05 1.48
C ARG A 75 -5.99 1.63 1.99
N ILE A 76 -4.72 1.27 2.19
CA ILE A 76 -4.39 -0.10 2.61
C ILE A 76 -4.83 -0.39 4.05
N GLY A 77 -4.99 0.65 4.88
CA GLY A 77 -5.40 0.53 6.28
C GLY A 77 -4.43 -0.30 7.14
N ASP A 78 -4.81 -0.51 8.40
CA ASP A 78 -3.98 -1.27 9.35
C ASP A 78 -3.77 -2.73 8.92
N GLU A 79 -4.77 -3.36 8.31
CA GLU A 79 -4.67 -4.73 7.79
C GLU A 79 -3.68 -4.83 6.62
N GLY A 80 -3.70 -3.87 5.69
CA GLY A 80 -2.73 -3.82 4.61
C GLY A 80 -1.31 -3.54 5.10
N ALA A 81 -1.15 -2.70 6.13
CA ALA A 81 0.13 -2.48 6.78
C ALA A 81 0.66 -3.75 7.47
N LYS A 82 -0.22 -4.54 8.10
CA LYS A 82 0.14 -5.84 8.68
C LYS A 82 0.67 -6.79 7.61
N LEU A 83 -0.06 -6.97 6.50
CA LEU A 83 0.37 -7.80 5.38
C LEU A 83 1.74 -7.36 4.82
N LEU A 84 1.96 -6.06 4.73
CA LEU A 84 3.23 -5.50 4.26
C LEU A 84 4.38 -5.82 5.24
N ALA A 85 4.14 -5.71 6.53
CA ALA A 85 5.14 -5.90 7.58
C ALA A 85 5.44 -7.36 7.92
N GLU A 86 4.53 -8.29 7.61
CA GLU A 86 4.66 -9.72 7.92
C GLU A 86 5.07 -10.57 6.70
N SER A 87 4.96 -10.04 5.47
CA SER A 87 5.25 -10.81 4.27
C SER A 87 6.74 -10.78 3.83
N PRO A 88 7.42 -11.94 3.72
CA PRO A 88 8.79 -12.04 3.23
C PRO A 88 9.02 -11.46 1.83
N ILE A 89 7.97 -11.31 1.02
CA ILE A 89 8.02 -10.65 -0.30
C ILE A 89 8.66 -9.27 -0.20
N PHE A 90 8.40 -8.53 0.88
CA PHE A 90 8.88 -7.16 1.07
C PHE A 90 10.20 -7.05 1.84
N SER A 91 10.86 -8.17 2.17
CA SER A 91 12.09 -8.23 2.97
C SER A 91 13.29 -7.46 2.39
N LYS A 92 13.23 -7.14 1.10
CA LYS A 92 14.30 -6.44 0.37
C LYS A 92 14.07 -4.93 0.23
N LEU A 93 12.91 -4.42 0.66
CA LEU A 93 12.56 -3.00 0.55
C LEU A 93 13.57 -2.11 1.27
N GLN A 94 13.90 -0.99 0.63
CA GLN A 94 14.78 0.05 1.15
C GLN A 94 14.08 1.39 1.23
N TRP A 95 13.06 1.62 0.41
CA TRP A 95 12.26 2.83 0.38
C TRP A 95 10.78 2.46 0.28
N LEU A 96 9.97 3.04 1.17
CA LEU A 96 8.54 2.79 1.26
C LEU A 96 7.76 4.09 1.50
N GLU A 97 6.79 4.34 0.64
CA GLU A 97 5.85 5.46 0.74
C GLU A 97 4.45 4.94 1.09
N LEU A 98 3.97 5.33 2.26
CA LEU A 98 2.66 4.96 2.81
C LEU A 98 1.78 6.17 3.10
N GLY A 99 2.10 7.37 2.61
CA GLY A 99 1.29 8.54 2.91
C GLY A 99 -0.14 8.44 2.36
N GLY A 100 -1.15 8.88 3.12
CA GLY A 100 -2.55 8.82 2.70
C GLY A 100 -3.13 7.40 2.58
N ASN A 101 -2.79 6.49 3.51
CA ASN A 101 -3.23 5.10 3.49
C ASN A 101 -4.18 4.71 4.62
N ASP A 102 -4.72 5.69 5.33
CA ASP A 102 -5.65 5.47 6.44
C ASP A 102 -5.06 4.58 7.56
N LEU A 103 -3.74 4.63 7.76
CA LEU A 103 -3.07 3.89 8.84
C LEU A 103 -3.32 4.54 10.19
N GLY A 104 -3.78 3.75 11.16
CA GLY A 104 -3.92 4.11 12.56
C GLY A 104 -2.72 3.67 13.41
N PRO A 105 -2.80 3.86 14.74
CA PRO A 105 -1.74 3.45 15.66
C PRO A 105 -1.37 1.96 15.60
N ALA A 106 -2.34 1.09 15.28
CA ALA A 106 -2.08 -0.34 15.18
C ALA A 106 -1.24 -0.67 13.93
N GLY A 107 -1.57 -0.13 12.77
CA GLY A 107 -0.79 -0.32 11.54
C GLY A 107 0.64 0.21 11.68
N LEU A 108 0.80 1.38 12.28
CA LEU A 108 2.12 1.95 12.57
C LEU A 108 2.94 1.07 13.52
N ARG A 109 2.30 0.54 14.58
CA ARG A 109 2.96 -0.35 15.54
C ARG A 109 3.49 -1.60 14.85
N VAL A 110 2.73 -2.19 13.94
CA VAL A 110 3.16 -3.39 13.21
C VAL A 110 4.31 -3.08 12.25
N ILE A 111 4.25 -1.97 11.50
CA ILE A 111 5.38 -1.53 10.65
C ILE A 111 6.65 -1.31 11.50
N SER A 112 6.52 -0.63 12.65
CA SER A 112 7.66 -0.32 13.54
C SER A 112 8.30 -1.55 14.18
N ARG A 113 7.55 -2.64 14.33
CA ARG A 113 8.01 -3.90 14.95
C ARG A 113 8.32 -5.00 13.94
N SER A 114 8.23 -4.69 12.64
CA SER A 114 8.45 -5.68 11.59
C SER A 114 9.87 -6.24 11.65
N THR A 115 9.98 -7.56 11.72
CA THR A 115 11.24 -8.30 11.54
C THR A 115 11.53 -8.59 10.07
N ILE A 116 10.63 -8.20 9.16
CA ILE A 116 10.76 -8.40 7.72
C ILE A 116 11.38 -7.17 7.06
N LEU A 117 10.91 -5.96 7.39
CA LEU A 117 11.34 -4.68 6.80
C LEU A 117 12.73 -4.21 7.30
N THR A 118 13.64 -5.14 7.60
CA THR A 118 14.96 -4.90 8.20
C THR A 118 15.91 -4.09 7.32
N LYS A 119 15.67 -4.03 6.01
CA LYS A 119 16.47 -3.26 5.05
C LYS A 119 15.92 -1.88 4.75
N LEU A 120 14.78 -1.51 5.36
CA LEU A 120 14.10 -0.26 5.09
C LEU A 120 14.94 0.91 5.61
N LYS A 121 15.29 1.84 4.72
CA LYS A 121 16.09 3.04 5.03
C LYS A 121 15.25 4.31 5.03
N THR A 122 14.13 4.29 4.30
CA THR A 122 13.25 5.44 4.17
C THR A 122 11.81 4.96 4.25
N LEU A 123 11.06 5.56 5.17
CA LEU A 123 9.64 5.34 5.37
C LEU A 123 8.94 6.68 5.41
N ASN A 124 7.95 6.89 4.54
CA ASN A 124 7.11 8.08 4.56
C ASN A 124 5.67 7.72 4.96
N LEU A 125 5.11 8.46 5.92
CA LEU A 125 3.83 8.18 6.58
C LEU A 125 2.89 9.39 6.61
N TYR A 126 3.20 10.46 5.86
CA TYR A 126 2.40 11.69 5.89
C TYR A 126 0.91 11.45 5.59
N ARG A 127 0.01 12.26 6.17
CA ARG A 127 -1.45 12.15 5.93
C ARG A 127 -2.04 10.75 6.21
N ASN A 128 -1.51 10.04 7.20
CA ASN A 128 -2.19 8.88 7.81
C ASN A 128 -3.00 9.31 9.04
N LEU A 129 -3.76 8.39 9.62
CA LEU A 129 -4.56 8.60 10.84
C LEU A 129 -3.68 8.53 12.10
N ILE A 130 -2.55 9.25 12.06
CA ILE A 130 -1.69 9.46 13.22
C ILE A 130 -2.36 10.53 14.07
N LYS A 131 -3.51 10.20 14.68
CA LYS A 131 -4.08 11.05 15.72
C LYS A 131 -3.16 10.96 16.93
N ASP A 132 -2.84 12.11 17.52
CA ASP A 132 -2.17 12.23 18.81
C ASP A 132 -3.01 11.56 19.90
N GLU A 133 -2.90 10.24 20.03
CA GLU A 133 -3.24 9.56 21.27
C GLU A 133 -2.03 9.68 22.22
N GLY A 134 -1.83 10.87 22.79
CA GLY A 134 -0.98 11.00 23.97
C GLY A 134 0.10 12.07 23.97
N VAL A 135 -0.25 13.34 23.71
CA VAL A 135 0.38 14.42 24.49
C VAL A 135 -0.63 14.87 25.54
N LYS A 136 -0.56 14.23 26.72
CA LYS A 136 -1.02 14.78 27.98
C LYS A 136 0.18 14.91 28.89
#